data_AF-A0A8F4FV62-F1
#
_entry.id   AF-A0A8F4FV62-F1
#
_cell.length_a   1.000
_cell.length_b   1.000
_cell.length_c   1.000
_cell.angle_alpha   90.00
_cell.angle_beta   90.00
_cell.angle_gamma   90.00
#
_symmetry.space_group_name_H-M   'P 1'
#
loop_
_entity.id
_entity.type
_entity.pdbx_description
1 polymer ?
#
loop_
_entity_poly.entity_id
_entity_poly.type
_entity_poly.pdbx_seq_one_letter_code
_entity_poly.pdbx_strand_id
1 'polypeptide(L)'
;MVHRPGEDDAAFVERARPWQALLAEHRWAGISWPEEFGGRGGTPAQAAIFTQEATARGLPVGSFAVGVGMAGPTIIAHGTDEQKARYLPPMLRGEEVWCQLFSEPGAGSDLAGLACRAERDGDEWVVNGQKVWTSGAHYSDFGILLTRTDLDAPKHRGISYFLVDMHQPGIEIRPLRQITGASHFSEVFFTDARVPHSALLGEVNGGWSAVMTTLANERTFMGGHSSGPTLDDLLALAGSLGRNGDPLVRQGLAAAYTRKQIMGYLGMQARTAASQGKPPGPGVSALKLMAAWNMKGNAELALAIEGPGGMLADDDAPEHGRWQQHFLSAPSIRIAGGSDEIQRNTLGERVLGLPPEVRVDKTVPFREIPPWLSHRRTTSERSLVADTLPAEDAELSPEQFERRRRLIDAAFELGAEGGYDAVQMRDVAATANVALATIYRNFSSKDHLLAAAMTEWTVRLRDRVAQSPPKGDTAVEQMTDVLRRACRAMGRQPKLSAALVRALSSADVGVRDSGAEVRASIASMGDPILAHLDPEVRGDILAVLGHVWYSSLVTWANGRAPFENVTAELDRACRVLIGPYEHP
;
A
#
# COMPACT_ATOMS: atom_id res chain seq x y z
N MET A 1 -26.69 -23.51 0.96
CA MET A 1 -25.48 -23.64 1.81
C MET A 1 -24.79 -22.27 1.75
N VAL A 2 -25.35 -21.31 2.49
CA VAL A 2 -24.96 -19.89 2.47
C VAL A 2 -24.14 -19.60 3.73
N HIS A 3 -23.19 -18.67 3.64
CA HIS A 3 -22.42 -18.21 4.78
C HIS A 3 -23.38 -17.75 5.89
N ARG A 4 -23.26 -18.34 7.09
CA ARG A 4 -24.13 -17.96 8.20
C ARG A 4 -23.63 -16.66 8.84
N PRO A 5 -24.52 -15.83 9.42
CA PRO A 5 -24.08 -14.71 10.25
C PRO A 5 -23.15 -15.20 11.37
N GLY A 6 -21.98 -14.57 11.51
CA GLY A 6 -20.97 -14.91 12.53
C GLY A 6 -20.18 -16.20 12.31
N GLU A 7 -20.41 -16.92 11.20
CA GLU A 7 -19.57 -18.06 10.82
C GLU A 7 -18.20 -17.55 10.36
N ASP A 8 -17.11 -18.19 10.79
CA ASP A 8 -15.78 -17.88 10.27
C ASP A 8 -15.55 -18.55 8.90
N ASP A 9 -14.71 -17.94 8.06
CA ASP A 9 -14.44 -18.41 6.69
C ASP A 9 -13.93 -19.86 6.67
N ALA A 10 -13.05 -20.19 7.61
CA ALA A 10 -12.50 -21.55 7.73
C ALA A 10 -13.62 -22.56 7.98
N ALA A 11 -14.55 -22.26 8.89
CA ALA A 11 -15.72 -23.11 9.16
C ALA A 11 -16.63 -23.21 7.93
N PHE A 12 -16.82 -22.11 7.18
CA PHE A 12 -17.57 -22.13 5.94
C PHE A 12 -16.94 -23.05 4.89
N VAL A 13 -15.61 -22.97 4.70
CA VAL A 13 -14.85 -23.81 3.76
C VAL A 13 -14.96 -25.29 4.14
N GLU A 14 -14.84 -25.63 5.42
CA GLU A 14 -14.99 -27.01 5.88
C GLU A 14 -16.37 -27.60 5.55
N ARG A 15 -17.45 -26.82 5.73
CA ARG A 15 -18.79 -27.27 5.31
C ARG A 15 -18.95 -27.36 3.79
N ALA A 16 -18.16 -26.62 3.03
CA ALA A 16 -18.19 -26.65 1.57
C ALA A 16 -17.43 -27.86 0.99
N ARG A 17 -16.52 -28.50 1.75
CA ARG A 17 -15.74 -29.66 1.29
C ARG A 17 -16.59 -30.82 0.77
N PRO A 18 -17.64 -31.31 1.48
CA PRO A 18 -18.46 -32.41 0.97
C PRO A 18 -19.17 -32.06 -0.34
N TRP A 19 -19.59 -30.80 -0.50
CA TRP A 19 -20.19 -30.32 -1.74
C TRP A 19 -19.16 -30.29 -2.87
N GLN A 20 -17.95 -29.78 -2.62
CA GLN A 20 -16.85 -29.79 -3.58
C GLN A 20 -16.45 -31.21 -3.99
N ALA A 21 -16.38 -32.15 -3.04
CA ALA A 21 -16.09 -33.55 -3.32
C ALA A 21 -17.16 -34.19 -4.21
N LEU A 22 -18.45 -33.93 -3.96
CA LEU A 22 -19.56 -34.39 -4.80
C LEU A 22 -19.48 -33.80 -6.22
N LEU A 23 -19.13 -32.52 -6.34
CA LEU A 23 -18.88 -31.90 -7.65
C LEU A 23 -17.71 -32.58 -8.36
N ALA A 24 -16.63 -32.90 -7.66
CA ALA A 24 -15.46 -33.57 -8.24
C ALA A 24 -15.78 -35.00 -8.70
N GLU A 25 -16.51 -35.78 -7.90
CA GLU A 25 -16.96 -37.13 -8.22
C GLU A 25 -17.75 -37.16 -9.54
N HIS A 26 -18.60 -36.16 -9.76
CA HIS A 26 -19.38 -36.00 -10.98
C HIS A 26 -18.73 -35.05 -12.01
N ARG A 27 -17.44 -34.72 -11.83
CA ARG A 27 -16.60 -33.87 -12.69
C ARG A 27 -17.09 -32.42 -12.85
N TRP A 28 -18.11 -31.98 -12.11
CA TRP A 28 -18.61 -30.60 -12.09
C TRP A 28 -17.66 -29.59 -11.42
N ALA A 29 -16.65 -30.04 -10.66
CA ALA A 29 -15.65 -29.17 -10.07
C ALA A 29 -14.75 -28.50 -11.14
N GLY A 30 -14.28 -29.28 -12.13
CA GLY A 30 -13.39 -28.85 -13.19
C GLY A 30 -14.07 -28.81 -14.56
N ILE A 31 -15.18 -28.07 -14.71
CA ILE A 31 -15.99 -28.13 -15.95
C ILE A 31 -15.15 -27.87 -17.19
N SER A 32 -14.31 -26.84 -17.18
CA SER A 32 -13.45 -26.47 -18.32
C SER A 32 -12.07 -27.14 -18.32
N TRP A 33 -11.77 -27.98 -17.32
CA TRP A 33 -10.51 -28.70 -17.28
C TRP A 33 -10.53 -29.85 -18.29
N PRO A 34 -9.38 -30.21 -18.90
CA PRO A 34 -9.25 -31.41 -19.71
C PRO A 34 -9.69 -32.67 -18.96
N GLU A 35 -10.20 -33.64 -19.71
CA GLU A 35 -10.70 -34.89 -19.15
C GLU A 35 -9.61 -35.70 -18.42
N GLU A 36 -8.39 -35.71 -18.97
CA GLU A 36 -7.23 -36.41 -18.40
C GLU A 36 -6.83 -35.92 -17.00
N PHE A 37 -7.21 -34.69 -16.65
CA PHE A 37 -6.96 -34.10 -15.33
C PHE A 37 -8.19 -34.12 -14.41
N GLY A 38 -9.19 -34.97 -14.72
CA GLY A 38 -10.41 -35.12 -13.92
C GLY A 38 -11.50 -34.08 -14.20
N GLY A 39 -11.28 -33.17 -15.15
CA GLY A 39 -12.27 -32.20 -15.61
C GLY A 39 -13.34 -32.79 -16.51
N ARG A 40 -14.24 -31.97 -17.09
CA ARG A 40 -15.28 -32.42 -18.05
C ARG A 40 -14.97 -32.18 -19.52
N GLY A 41 -13.84 -31.56 -19.84
CA GLY A 41 -13.55 -31.10 -21.21
C GLY A 41 -14.58 -30.09 -21.74
N GLY A 42 -15.31 -29.44 -20.83
CA GLY A 42 -16.39 -28.52 -21.15
C GLY A 42 -15.90 -27.15 -21.61
N THR A 43 -16.84 -26.36 -22.13
CA THR A 43 -16.57 -25.01 -22.61
C THR A 43 -16.70 -23.96 -21.49
N PRO A 44 -16.07 -22.78 -21.62
CA PRO A 44 -16.30 -21.67 -20.69
C PRO A 44 -17.78 -21.27 -20.56
N ALA A 45 -18.58 -21.43 -21.62
CA ALA A 45 -20.01 -21.17 -21.59
C ALA A 45 -20.76 -22.14 -20.67
N GLN A 46 -20.40 -23.43 -20.69
CA GLN A 46 -20.98 -24.43 -19.78
C GLN A 46 -20.62 -24.15 -18.32
N ALA A 47 -19.37 -23.75 -18.05
CA ALA A 47 -18.95 -23.35 -16.71
C ALA A 47 -19.73 -22.12 -16.19
N ALA A 48 -19.98 -21.14 -17.06
CA ALA A 48 -20.78 -19.98 -16.74
C ALA A 48 -22.25 -20.34 -16.44
N ILE A 49 -22.87 -21.21 -17.25
CA ILE A 49 -24.24 -21.69 -17.03
C ILE A 49 -24.33 -22.42 -15.68
N PHE A 50 -23.40 -23.33 -15.39
CA PHE A 50 -23.37 -24.02 -14.10
C PHE A 50 -23.28 -23.03 -12.93
N THR A 51 -22.39 -22.04 -13.02
CA THR A 51 -22.23 -21.00 -11.99
C THR A 51 -23.52 -20.21 -11.79
N GLN A 52 -24.22 -19.85 -12.86
CA GLN A 52 -25.51 -19.16 -12.81
C GLN A 52 -26.58 -20.00 -12.11
N GLU A 53 -26.74 -21.26 -12.51
CA GLU A 53 -27.73 -22.18 -11.96
C GLU A 53 -27.47 -22.51 -10.48
N ALA A 54 -26.20 -22.66 -10.10
CA ALA A 54 -25.80 -22.92 -8.72
C ALA A 54 -26.02 -21.68 -7.83
N THR A 55 -25.64 -20.50 -8.33
CA THR A 55 -25.83 -19.23 -7.61
C THR A 55 -27.31 -18.92 -7.41
N ALA A 56 -28.16 -19.15 -8.42
CA ALA A 56 -29.60 -18.98 -8.33
C ALA A 56 -30.26 -19.87 -7.26
N ARG A 57 -29.58 -20.95 -6.83
CA ARG A 57 -30.02 -21.87 -5.77
C ARG A 57 -29.27 -21.69 -4.45
N GLY A 58 -28.40 -20.69 -4.32
CA GLY A 58 -27.62 -20.44 -3.10
C GLY A 58 -26.64 -21.56 -2.75
N LEU A 59 -26.07 -22.21 -3.78
CA LEU A 59 -25.03 -23.23 -3.64
C LEU A 59 -23.64 -22.55 -3.68
N PRO A 60 -22.68 -22.96 -2.83
CA PRO A 60 -21.34 -22.40 -2.83
C PRO A 60 -20.57 -22.89 -4.05
N VAL A 61 -20.07 -21.95 -4.84
CA VAL A 61 -19.26 -22.21 -6.04
C VAL A 61 -17.90 -21.52 -6.01
N GLY A 62 -17.58 -20.82 -4.92
CA GLY A 62 -16.37 -20.00 -4.80
C GLY A 62 -15.36 -20.41 -3.72
N SER A 63 -15.69 -21.35 -2.83
CA SER A 63 -14.82 -21.69 -1.69
C SER A 63 -13.43 -22.22 -2.09
N PHE A 64 -13.33 -22.87 -3.26
CA PHE A 64 -12.09 -23.44 -3.80
C PHE A 64 -11.61 -22.71 -5.07
N ALA A 65 -12.02 -21.45 -5.24
CA ALA A 65 -11.78 -20.68 -6.46
C ALA A 65 -10.31 -20.47 -6.80
N VAL A 66 -9.46 -20.21 -5.79
CA VAL A 66 -8.03 -20.01 -6.03
C VAL A 66 -7.37 -21.30 -6.51
N GLY A 67 -7.72 -22.44 -5.90
CA GLY A 67 -7.22 -23.75 -6.33
C GLY A 67 -7.75 -24.09 -7.72
N VAL A 68 -9.04 -24.40 -7.82
CA VAL A 68 -9.67 -24.95 -9.03
C VAL A 68 -9.73 -23.94 -10.18
N GLY A 69 -9.93 -22.67 -9.86
CA GLY A 69 -10.11 -21.61 -10.84
C GLY A 69 -8.83 -20.91 -11.27
N MET A 70 -7.72 -21.01 -10.51
CA MET A 70 -6.49 -20.27 -10.81
C MET A 70 -5.24 -21.15 -10.80
N ALA A 71 -4.93 -21.79 -9.67
CA ALA A 71 -3.73 -22.61 -9.51
C ALA A 71 -3.76 -23.83 -10.45
N GLY A 72 -4.86 -24.58 -10.47
CA GLY A 72 -4.99 -25.79 -11.28
C GLY A 72 -4.80 -25.56 -12.78
N PRO A 73 -5.51 -24.62 -13.44
CA PRO A 73 -5.24 -24.29 -14.85
C PRO A 73 -3.81 -23.83 -15.11
N THR A 74 -3.17 -23.17 -14.15
CA THR A 74 -1.77 -22.74 -14.25
C THR A 74 -0.83 -23.95 -14.17
N ILE A 75 -1.09 -24.89 -13.27
CA ILE A 75 -0.34 -26.16 -13.14
C ILE A 75 -0.53 -27.05 -14.37
N ILE A 76 -1.74 -27.11 -14.94
CA ILE A 76 -2.00 -27.85 -16.18
C ILE A 76 -1.14 -27.31 -17.33
N ALA A 77 -1.03 -25.98 -17.43
CA ALA A 77 -0.31 -25.33 -18.52
C ALA A 77 1.23 -25.33 -18.36
N HIS A 78 1.73 -25.21 -17.12
CA HIS A 78 3.16 -24.94 -16.85
C HIS A 78 3.84 -25.99 -15.97
N GLY A 79 3.08 -26.91 -15.39
CA GLY A 79 3.59 -27.88 -14.43
C GLY A 79 4.22 -29.11 -15.07
N THR A 80 5.12 -29.75 -14.32
CA THR A 80 5.62 -31.08 -14.66
C THR A 80 4.53 -32.13 -14.44
N ASP A 81 4.74 -33.34 -14.97
CA ASP A 81 3.76 -34.42 -14.81
C ASP A 81 3.65 -34.87 -13.36
N GLU A 82 4.75 -34.80 -12.59
CA GLU A 82 4.76 -35.04 -11.14
C GLU A 82 3.92 -34.00 -10.39
N GLN A 83 4.05 -32.72 -10.74
CA GLN A 83 3.25 -31.65 -10.14
C GLN A 83 1.76 -31.80 -10.47
N LYS A 84 1.42 -32.11 -11.73
CA LYS A 84 0.04 -32.37 -12.15
C LYS A 84 -0.56 -33.55 -11.37
N ALA A 85 0.18 -34.65 -11.27
CA ALA A 85 -0.25 -35.84 -10.54
C ALA A 85 -0.43 -35.58 -9.03
N ARG A 86 0.46 -34.78 -8.43
CA ARG A 86 0.42 -34.45 -6.99
C ARG A 86 -0.72 -33.51 -6.62
N TYR A 87 -0.90 -32.42 -7.37
CA TYR A 87 -1.74 -31.30 -6.91
C TYR A 87 -3.15 -31.29 -7.52
N LEU A 88 -3.34 -31.73 -8.76
CA LEU A 88 -4.64 -31.57 -9.42
C LEU A 88 -5.77 -32.43 -8.81
N PRO A 89 -5.55 -33.73 -8.48
CA PRO A 89 -6.61 -34.56 -7.91
C PRO A 89 -7.14 -34.09 -6.54
N PRO A 90 -6.31 -33.83 -5.50
CA PRO A 90 -6.81 -33.36 -4.21
C PRO A 90 -7.43 -31.96 -4.29
N MET A 91 -6.89 -31.09 -5.17
CA MET A 91 -7.44 -29.76 -5.43
C MET A 91 -8.87 -29.84 -5.99
N LEU A 92 -9.15 -30.71 -6.96
CA LEU A 92 -10.51 -30.88 -7.49
C LEU A 92 -11.49 -31.35 -6.42
N ARG A 93 -11.07 -32.30 -5.58
CA ARG A 93 -11.90 -32.86 -4.50
C ARG A 93 -12.12 -31.89 -3.33
N GLY A 94 -11.42 -30.75 -3.31
CA GLY A 94 -11.49 -29.80 -2.21
C GLY A 94 -10.83 -30.32 -0.94
N GLU A 95 -9.84 -31.20 -1.06
CA GLU A 95 -9.05 -31.71 0.07
C GLU A 95 -7.97 -30.71 0.50
N GLU A 96 -7.51 -29.88 -0.42
CA GLU A 96 -6.50 -28.84 -0.19
C GLU A 96 -7.08 -27.47 -0.56
N VAL A 97 -6.93 -26.50 0.34
CA VAL A 97 -7.32 -25.10 0.13
C VAL A 97 -6.10 -24.30 -0.32
N TRP A 98 -6.31 -23.37 -1.25
CA TRP A 98 -5.22 -22.61 -1.88
C TRP A 98 -5.40 -21.11 -1.69
N CYS A 99 -4.29 -20.39 -1.51
CA CYS A 99 -4.25 -18.92 -1.47
C CYS A 99 -3.31 -18.33 -2.53
N GLN A 100 -3.48 -17.03 -2.81
CA GLN A 100 -2.68 -16.28 -3.78
C GLN A 100 -1.68 -15.34 -3.09
N LEU A 101 -0.38 -15.61 -3.28
CA LEU A 101 0.72 -14.91 -2.63
C LEU A 101 1.44 -13.97 -3.62
N PHE A 102 0.67 -13.07 -4.22
CA PHE A 102 1.15 -12.18 -5.30
C PHE A 102 1.55 -10.81 -4.74
N SER A 103 0.55 -10.08 -4.24
CA SER A 103 0.67 -8.69 -3.78
C SER A 103 1.60 -8.53 -2.56
N GLU A 104 2.31 -7.41 -2.54
CA GLU A 104 3.21 -6.99 -1.46
C GLU A 104 2.84 -5.56 -1.01
N PRO A 105 3.23 -5.14 0.21
CA PRO A 105 3.02 -3.75 0.64
C PRO A 105 3.56 -2.72 -0.36
N GLY A 106 4.68 -3.04 -1.03
CA GLY A 106 5.30 -2.21 -2.06
C GLY A 106 4.92 -2.55 -3.51
N ALA A 107 4.14 -3.62 -3.76
CA ALA A 107 3.85 -4.10 -5.11
C ALA A 107 2.42 -4.66 -5.22
N GLY A 108 1.48 -3.81 -5.66
CA GLY A 108 0.09 -4.18 -5.95
C GLY A 108 -0.24 -4.04 -7.43
N SER A 109 -0.62 -2.84 -7.87
CA SER A 109 -0.91 -2.57 -9.30
C SER A 109 0.32 -2.77 -10.19
N ASP A 110 1.52 -2.44 -9.70
CA ASP A 110 2.77 -2.87 -10.33
C ASP A 110 3.25 -4.21 -9.76
N LEU A 111 2.53 -5.28 -10.09
CA LEU A 111 2.86 -6.62 -9.59
C LEU A 111 4.30 -7.04 -9.93
N ALA A 112 4.82 -6.62 -11.08
CA ALA A 112 6.19 -6.95 -11.47
C ALA A 112 7.25 -6.24 -10.61
N GLY A 113 6.85 -5.22 -9.85
CA GLY A 113 7.67 -4.52 -8.86
C GLY A 113 7.96 -5.32 -7.58
N LEU A 114 7.43 -6.55 -7.46
CA LEU A 114 7.61 -7.40 -6.28
C LEU A 114 9.07 -7.62 -5.90
N ALA A 115 9.33 -7.66 -4.60
CA ALA A 115 10.64 -7.69 -3.97
C ALA A 115 10.85 -8.87 -3.01
N CYS A 116 9.80 -9.63 -2.63
CA CYS A 116 9.97 -10.91 -1.95
C CYS A 116 10.89 -11.78 -2.79
N ARG A 117 11.97 -12.30 -2.21
CA ARG A 117 13.06 -12.94 -2.95
C ARG A 117 13.18 -14.41 -2.62
N ALA A 118 13.67 -15.18 -3.58
CA ALA A 118 14.05 -16.58 -3.40
C ALA A 118 15.48 -16.76 -3.91
N GLU A 119 16.36 -17.19 -3.02
CA GLU A 119 17.78 -17.45 -3.33
C GLU A 119 18.03 -18.96 -3.35
N ARG A 120 18.69 -19.46 -4.39
CA ARG A 120 18.96 -20.89 -4.56
C ARG A 120 19.98 -21.37 -3.53
N ASP A 121 19.65 -22.42 -2.77
CA ASP A 121 20.55 -23.12 -1.84
C ASP A 121 20.43 -24.63 -2.05
N GLY A 122 21.34 -25.20 -2.85
CA GLY A 122 21.30 -26.61 -3.23
C GLY A 122 20.04 -26.98 -4.03
N ASP A 123 19.27 -27.96 -3.52
CA ASP A 123 17.98 -28.34 -4.11
C ASP A 123 16.82 -27.46 -3.64
N GLU A 124 17.04 -26.54 -2.71
CA GLU A 124 16.00 -25.69 -2.15
C GLU A 124 16.19 -24.21 -2.55
N TRP A 125 15.21 -23.42 -2.16
CA TRP A 125 15.21 -21.97 -2.23
C TRP A 125 14.95 -21.40 -0.84
N VAL A 126 15.75 -20.43 -0.44
CA VAL A 126 15.54 -19.65 0.78
C VAL A 126 14.70 -18.42 0.41
N VAL A 127 13.47 -18.39 0.91
CA VAL A 127 12.50 -17.32 0.62
C VAL A 127 12.47 -16.30 1.76
N ASN A 128 12.61 -15.03 1.41
CA ASN A 128 12.57 -13.92 2.35
C ASN A 128 11.74 -12.76 1.80
N GLY A 129 10.76 -12.29 2.58
CA GLY A 129 9.91 -11.16 2.21
C GLY A 129 8.53 -11.18 2.86
N GLN A 130 7.62 -10.40 2.29
CA GLN A 130 6.26 -10.26 2.79
C GLN A 130 5.26 -10.21 1.64
N LYS A 131 4.12 -10.87 1.83
CA LYS A 131 2.90 -10.75 1.03
C LYS A 131 1.78 -10.14 1.87
N VAL A 132 0.82 -9.51 1.20
CA VAL A 132 -0.33 -8.85 1.85
C VAL A 132 -1.57 -8.95 0.96
N TRP A 133 -2.74 -8.79 1.56
CA TRP A 133 -4.04 -9.00 0.92
C TRP A 133 -4.26 -10.44 0.47
N THR A 134 -3.58 -11.41 1.11
CA THR A 134 -3.72 -12.82 0.77
C THR A 134 -5.01 -13.36 1.36
N SER A 135 -6.04 -13.46 0.52
CA SER A 135 -7.33 -14.02 0.92
C SER A 135 -7.18 -15.46 1.43
N GLY A 136 -7.74 -15.73 2.61
CA GLY A 136 -7.83 -17.07 3.17
C GLY A 136 -6.51 -17.74 3.57
N ALA A 137 -5.40 -16.99 3.65
CA ALA A 137 -4.09 -17.57 3.94
C ALA A 137 -4.08 -18.41 5.22
N HIS A 138 -4.77 -17.94 6.27
CA HIS A 138 -4.77 -18.52 7.60
C HIS A 138 -5.50 -19.88 7.72
N TYR A 139 -6.21 -20.31 6.67
CA TYR A 139 -6.81 -21.64 6.58
C TYR A 139 -6.43 -22.37 5.27
N SER A 140 -5.46 -21.84 4.52
CA SER A 140 -5.00 -22.47 3.27
C SER A 140 -3.88 -23.46 3.51
N ASP A 141 -3.89 -24.55 2.75
CA ASP A 141 -2.88 -25.61 2.78
C ASP A 141 -1.71 -25.28 1.85
N PHE A 142 -2.00 -24.70 0.69
CA PHE A 142 -1.00 -24.33 -0.31
C PHE A 142 -1.14 -22.88 -0.77
N GLY A 143 -0.06 -22.34 -1.30
CA GLY A 143 0.00 -21.00 -1.86
C GLY A 143 0.64 -21.00 -3.26
N ILE A 144 0.11 -20.18 -4.16
CA ILE A 144 0.81 -19.82 -5.39
C ILE A 144 1.64 -18.55 -5.18
N LEU A 145 2.95 -18.73 -5.03
CA LEU A 145 3.91 -17.72 -4.58
C LEU A 145 4.72 -17.15 -5.74
N LEU A 146 4.82 -15.82 -5.81
CA LEU A 146 5.75 -15.14 -6.70
C LEU A 146 6.93 -14.57 -5.92
N THR A 147 8.13 -14.83 -6.41
CA THR A 147 9.37 -14.29 -5.84
C THR A 147 10.30 -13.78 -6.93
N ARG A 148 11.11 -12.79 -6.56
CA ARG A 148 12.27 -12.30 -7.29
C ARG A 148 13.40 -13.32 -7.14
N THR A 149 13.83 -13.89 -8.25
CA THR A 149 14.97 -14.83 -8.31
C THR A 149 16.18 -14.27 -9.07
N ASP A 150 16.00 -13.16 -9.79
CA ASP A 150 17.07 -12.45 -10.48
C ASP A 150 16.86 -10.93 -10.38
N LEU A 151 17.83 -10.27 -9.73
CA LEU A 151 17.86 -8.82 -9.52
C LEU A 151 18.46 -8.07 -10.72
N ASP A 152 19.14 -8.78 -11.61
CA ASP A 152 19.94 -8.25 -12.70
C ASP A 152 19.12 -8.26 -14.00
N ALA A 153 18.08 -9.10 -14.05
CA ALA A 153 17.08 -9.08 -15.09
C ALA A 153 16.08 -7.91 -14.94
N PRO A 154 15.49 -7.44 -16.04
CA PRO A 154 14.33 -6.56 -15.98
C PRO A 154 13.18 -7.16 -15.17
N LYS A 155 12.34 -6.31 -14.58
CA LYS A 155 11.37 -6.72 -13.55
C LYS A 155 10.47 -7.92 -13.90
N HIS A 156 10.04 -8.06 -15.16
CA HIS A 156 9.21 -9.18 -15.62
C HIS A 156 9.99 -10.47 -15.92
N ARG A 157 11.31 -10.37 -16.06
CA ARG A 157 12.22 -11.44 -16.49
C ARG A 157 13.06 -12.01 -15.34
N GLY A 158 12.80 -11.59 -14.10
CA GLY A 158 13.50 -12.08 -12.92
C GLY A 158 12.57 -12.62 -11.84
N ILE A 159 11.34 -13.03 -12.21
CA ILE A 159 10.32 -13.56 -11.29
C ILE A 159 10.18 -15.06 -11.52
N SER A 160 10.13 -15.83 -10.44
CA SER A 160 9.79 -17.25 -10.44
C SER A 160 8.46 -17.49 -9.72
N TYR A 161 7.85 -18.64 -10.03
CA TYR A 161 6.55 -19.05 -9.52
C TYR A 161 6.70 -20.33 -8.73
N PHE A 162 6.20 -20.38 -7.50
CA PHE A 162 6.33 -21.53 -6.59
C PHE A 162 4.97 -22.03 -6.09
N LEU A 163 4.85 -23.33 -5.89
CA LEU A 163 3.74 -24.00 -5.20
C LEU A 163 4.18 -24.29 -3.75
N VAL A 164 3.85 -23.40 -2.82
CA VAL A 164 4.39 -23.44 -1.45
C VAL A 164 3.41 -24.10 -0.47
N ASP A 165 3.92 -24.95 0.42
CA ASP A 165 3.18 -25.46 1.58
C ASP A 165 3.06 -24.34 2.62
N MET A 166 1.84 -23.97 2.99
CA MET A 166 1.59 -22.85 3.92
C MET A 166 1.88 -23.20 5.38
N HIS A 167 2.01 -24.49 5.70
CA HIS A 167 2.21 -25.00 7.06
C HIS A 167 3.69 -25.20 7.41
N GLN A 168 4.60 -24.99 6.46
CA GLN A 168 6.02 -25.19 6.67
C GLN A 168 6.66 -24.13 7.60
N PRO A 169 7.79 -24.45 8.26
CA PRO A 169 8.54 -23.47 9.04
C PRO A 169 9.01 -22.26 8.21
N GLY A 170 9.11 -21.10 8.87
CA GLY A 170 9.53 -19.85 8.24
C GLY A 170 8.40 -19.06 7.57
N ILE A 171 7.16 -19.59 7.57
CA ILE A 171 5.97 -18.87 7.14
C ILE A 171 5.17 -18.42 8.37
N GLU A 172 4.95 -17.12 8.50
CA GLU A 172 4.09 -16.54 9.54
C GLU A 172 2.89 -15.85 8.88
N ILE A 173 1.68 -16.19 9.31
CA ILE A 173 0.43 -15.64 8.77
C ILE A 173 -0.23 -14.75 9.82
N ARG A 174 -0.53 -13.50 9.47
CA ARG A 174 -1.23 -12.53 10.32
C ARG A 174 -2.52 -12.06 9.67
N PRO A 175 -3.71 -12.49 10.14
CA PRO A 175 -4.98 -12.00 9.63
C PRO A 175 -5.13 -10.47 9.78
N LEU A 176 -5.72 -9.84 8.77
CA LEU A 176 -5.97 -8.40 8.71
C LEU A 176 -7.44 -8.11 8.95
N ARG A 177 -7.73 -7.38 10.04
CA ARG A 177 -9.08 -6.90 10.32
C ARG A 177 -9.45 -5.76 9.37
N GLN A 178 -10.48 -5.97 8.57
CA GLN A 178 -11.03 -4.99 7.63
C GLN A 178 -12.00 -4.03 8.33
N ILE A 179 -12.36 -2.94 7.65
CA ILE A 179 -13.40 -2.00 8.12
C ILE A 179 -14.77 -2.65 8.33
N THR A 180 -15.03 -3.76 7.63
CA THR A 180 -16.21 -4.62 7.81
C THR A 180 -16.21 -5.37 9.15
N GLY A 181 -15.07 -5.41 9.86
CA GLY A 181 -14.85 -6.21 11.05
C GLY A 181 -14.34 -7.62 10.75
N ALA A 182 -14.47 -8.11 9.51
CA ALA A 182 -14.02 -9.42 9.08
C ALA A 182 -12.51 -9.51 8.84
N SER A 183 -11.96 -10.73 8.84
CA SER A 183 -10.52 -10.99 8.65
C SER A 183 -10.23 -11.94 7.47
N HIS A 184 -10.91 -11.72 6.34
CA HIS A 184 -10.77 -12.53 5.13
C HIS A 184 -9.35 -12.53 4.52
N PHE A 185 -8.54 -11.51 4.79
CA PHE A 185 -7.19 -11.34 4.24
C PHE A 185 -6.14 -11.52 5.32
N SER A 186 -4.92 -11.88 4.92
CA SER A 186 -3.75 -11.91 5.80
C SER A 186 -2.55 -11.18 5.20
N GLU A 187 -1.65 -10.73 6.07
CA GLU A 187 -0.23 -10.60 5.77
C GLU A 187 0.43 -11.98 5.91
N VAL A 188 1.41 -12.27 5.06
CA VAL A 188 2.19 -13.51 5.12
C VAL A 188 3.67 -13.15 5.05
N PHE A 189 4.42 -13.48 6.08
CA PHE A 189 5.85 -13.22 6.19
C PHE A 189 6.63 -14.50 5.92
N PHE A 190 7.69 -14.37 5.13
CA PHE A 190 8.65 -15.43 4.84
C PHE A 190 9.98 -15.04 5.47
N THR A 191 10.45 -15.84 6.43
CA THR A 191 11.74 -15.66 7.11
C THR A 191 12.54 -16.94 6.96
N ASP A 192 13.53 -16.93 6.07
CA ASP A 192 14.33 -18.09 5.70
C ASP A 192 13.52 -19.35 5.39
N ALA A 193 12.33 -19.17 4.81
CA ALA A 193 11.42 -20.25 4.48
C ALA A 193 12.04 -21.11 3.36
N ARG A 194 12.12 -22.43 3.58
CA ARG A 194 12.76 -23.38 2.66
C ARG A 194 11.73 -23.96 1.70
N VAL A 195 11.87 -23.69 0.41
CA VAL A 195 10.97 -24.20 -0.64
C VAL A 195 11.77 -25.12 -1.58
N PRO A 196 11.39 -26.39 -1.76
CA PRO A 196 12.14 -27.30 -2.62
C PRO A 196 12.09 -26.85 -4.08
N HIS A 197 13.13 -27.12 -4.86
CA HIS A 197 13.18 -26.76 -6.28
C HIS A 197 12.11 -27.47 -7.10
N SER A 198 11.64 -28.64 -6.66
CA SER A 198 10.50 -29.35 -7.25
C SER A 198 9.17 -28.59 -7.13
N ALA A 199 9.07 -27.59 -6.25
CA ALA A 199 7.92 -26.70 -6.15
C ALA A 199 7.95 -25.52 -7.13
N LEU A 200 9.04 -25.34 -7.88
CA LEU A 200 9.12 -24.35 -8.95
C LEU A 200 8.17 -24.73 -10.09
N LEU A 201 7.25 -23.84 -10.44
CA LEU A 201 6.33 -24.01 -11.55
C LEU A 201 6.90 -23.34 -12.81
N GLY A 202 7.15 -24.13 -13.85
CA GLY A 202 7.82 -23.68 -15.05
C GLY A 202 9.34 -23.52 -14.85
N GLU A 203 9.92 -22.49 -15.47
CA GLU A 203 11.37 -22.25 -15.44
C GLU A 203 11.75 -21.16 -14.43
N VAL A 204 12.99 -21.23 -13.92
CA VAL A 204 13.58 -20.15 -13.11
C VAL A 204 13.55 -18.88 -13.92
N ASN A 205 13.11 -17.77 -13.31
CA ASN A 205 12.91 -16.46 -13.96
C ASN A 205 11.80 -16.41 -15.03
N GLY A 206 11.18 -17.56 -15.34
CA GLY A 206 10.09 -17.71 -16.29
C GLY A 206 8.69 -17.51 -15.71
N GLY A 207 8.57 -17.18 -14.42
CA GLY A 207 7.29 -17.18 -13.69
C GLY A 207 6.24 -16.20 -14.24
N TRP A 208 6.64 -15.19 -15.01
CA TRP A 208 5.70 -14.22 -15.59
C TRP A 208 4.72 -14.84 -16.61
N SER A 209 5.11 -15.92 -17.30
CA SER A 209 4.19 -16.65 -18.20
C SER A 209 3.08 -17.33 -17.39
N ALA A 210 3.42 -17.97 -16.27
CA ALA A 210 2.48 -18.58 -15.33
C ALA A 210 1.55 -17.51 -14.72
N VAL A 211 2.08 -16.36 -14.30
CA VAL A 211 1.28 -15.21 -13.83
C VAL A 211 0.21 -14.81 -14.85
N MET A 212 0.58 -14.70 -16.13
CA MET A 212 -0.38 -14.33 -17.17
C MET A 212 -1.50 -15.37 -17.34
N THR A 213 -1.18 -16.66 -17.21
CA THR A 213 -2.17 -17.73 -17.18
C THR A 213 -3.09 -17.61 -15.95
N THR A 214 -2.54 -17.41 -14.75
CA THR A 214 -3.32 -17.26 -13.52
C THR A 214 -4.29 -16.08 -13.62
N LEU A 215 -3.79 -14.89 -14.00
CA LEU A 215 -4.60 -13.66 -14.10
C LEU A 215 -5.64 -13.69 -15.23
N ALA A 216 -5.42 -14.48 -16.28
CA ALA A 216 -6.41 -14.68 -17.34
C ALA A 216 -7.59 -15.52 -16.84
N ASN A 217 -7.32 -16.56 -16.06
CA ASN A 217 -8.36 -17.40 -15.45
C ASN A 217 -9.11 -16.66 -14.34
N GLU A 218 -8.42 -15.88 -13.50
CA GLU A 218 -9.04 -15.03 -12.47
C GLU A 218 -10.11 -14.08 -13.04
N ARG A 219 -9.81 -13.40 -14.15
CA ARG A 219 -10.77 -12.50 -14.83
C ARG A 219 -12.05 -13.20 -15.27
N THR A 220 -11.96 -14.46 -15.67
CA THR A 220 -13.13 -15.26 -16.06
C THR A 220 -13.97 -15.62 -14.84
N PHE A 221 -13.31 -15.92 -13.72
CA PHE A 221 -13.97 -16.26 -12.45
C PHE A 221 -14.65 -15.06 -11.77
N MET A 222 -13.97 -13.89 -11.73
CA MET A 222 -14.52 -12.65 -11.16
C MET A 222 -15.71 -12.10 -11.95
N GLY A 223 -15.77 -12.34 -13.26
CA GLY A 223 -16.87 -11.86 -14.13
C GLY A 223 -18.24 -12.50 -13.85
N GLY A 224 -18.31 -13.57 -13.04
CA GLY A 224 -19.54 -14.28 -12.69
C GLY A 224 -20.08 -14.02 -11.29
N HIS A 225 -19.31 -13.39 -10.39
CA HIS A 225 -19.66 -13.21 -8.99
C HIS A 225 -19.89 -11.72 -8.67
N SER A 226 -21.15 -11.27 -8.71
CA SER A 226 -21.50 -9.96 -8.15
C SER A 226 -21.73 -10.09 -6.64
N SER A 227 -20.71 -9.79 -5.84
CA SER A 227 -20.80 -9.72 -4.38
C SER A 227 -21.34 -8.35 -3.96
N GLY A 228 -22.64 -8.12 -4.09
CA GLY A 228 -23.27 -6.88 -3.63
C GLY A 228 -24.78 -6.82 -3.88
N PRO A 229 -25.46 -5.79 -3.36
CA PRO A 229 -26.91 -5.64 -3.49
C PRO A 229 -27.35 -5.60 -4.95
N THR A 230 -28.29 -6.47 -5.31
CA THR A 230 -28.90 -6.48 -6.65
C THR A 230 -30.03 -5.45 -6.74
N LEU A 231 -30.53 -5.18 -7.95
CA LEU A 231 -31.75 -4.37 -8.09
C LEU A 231 -32.94 -5.00 -7.36
N ASP A 232 -33.05 -6.33 -7.40
CA ASP A 232 -34.20 -7.05 -6.88
C ASP A 232 -34.19 -7.01 -5.34
N ASP A 233 -32.99 -7.08 -4.73
CA ASP A 233 -32.75 -6.77 -3.32
C ASP A 233 -33.23 -5.36 -2.95
N LEU A 234 -32.83 -4.34 -3.72
CA LEU A 234 -33.17 -2.94 -3.45
C LEU A 234 -34.67 -2.66 -3.59
N LEU A 235 -35.33 -3.29 -4.57
CA LEU A 235 -36.78 -3.21 -4.74
C LEU A 235 -37.51 -3.86 -3.56
N ALA A 236 -37.04 -5.01 -3.10
CA ALA A 236 -37.59 -5.69 -1.94
C ALA A 236 -37.43 -4.84 -0.66
N LEU A 237 -36.24 -4.29 -0.43
CA LEU A 237 -35.95 -3.41 0.72
C LEU A 237 -36.80 -2.13 0.70
N ALA A 238 -36.89 -1.46 -0.44
CA ALA A 238 -37.73 -0.26 -0.57
C ALA A 238 -39.21 -0.58 -0.37
N GLY A 239 -39.67 -1.75 -0.83
CA GLY A 239 -41.04 -2.22 -0.63
C GLY A 239 -41.34 -2.54 0.83
N SER A 240 -40.46 -3.28 1.51
CA SER A 240 -40.66 -3.69 2.90
C SER A 240 -40.70 -2.51 3.87
N LEU A 241 -39.92 -1.46 3.60
CA LEU A 241 -39.89 -0.22 4.38
C LEU A 241 -40.90 0.84 3.90
N GLY A 242 -41.73 0.54 2.89
CA GLY A 242 -42.74 1.48 2.38
C GLY A 242 -42.15 2.73 1.71
N ARG A 243 -40.89 2.68 1.26
CA ARG A 243 -40.16 3.82 0.67
C ARG A 243 -40.17 3.85 -0.86
N ASN A 244 -40.84 2.89 -1.48
CA ASN A 244 -41.01 2.82 -2.94
C ASN A 244 -41.79 4.01 -3.54
N GLY A 245 -42.52 4.78 -2.73
CA GLY A 245 -43.18 6.03 -3.13
C GLY A 245 -42.29 7.28 -3.08
N ASP A 246 -41.16 7.23 -2.37
CA ASP A 246 -40.24 8.37 -2.19
C ASP A 246 -39.56 8.72 -3.54
N PRO A 247 -39.71 9.97 -4.05
CA PRO A 247 -39.13 10.37 -5.33
C PRO A 247 -37.61 10.16 -5.43
N LEU A 248 -36.86 10.33 -4.34
CA LEU A 248 -35.40 10.16 -4.33
C LEU A 248 -35.03 8.68 -4.38
N VAL A 249 -35.74 7.84 -3.63
CA VAL A 249 -35.56 6.37 -3.69
C VAL A 249 -35.90 5.85 -5.07
N ARG A 250 -37.02 6.30 -5.66
CA ARG A 250 -37.42 5.91 -7.03
C ARG A 250 -36.37 6.30 -8.07
N GLN A 251 -35.77 7.49 -7.95
CA GLN A 251 -34.69 7.93 -8.85
C GLN A 251 -33.43 7.05 -8.69
N GLY A 252 -33.08 6.69 -7.46
CA GLY A 252 -31.98 5.76 -7.18
C GLY A 252 -32.23 4.37 -7.77
N LEU A 253 -33.43 3.82 -7.61
CA LEU A 253 -33.84 2.53 -8.18
C LEU A 253 -33.81 2.54 -9.72
N ALA A 254 -34.24 3.65 -10.33
CA ALA A 254 -34.15 3.82 -11.78
C ALA A 254 -32.68 3.82 -12.25
N ALA A 255 -31.78 4.50 -11.54
CA ALA A 255 -30.35 4.48 -11.84
C ALA A 255 -29.73 3.07 -11.69
N ALA A 256 -30.10 2.33 -10.64
CA ALA A 256 -29.69 0.95 -10.45
C ALA A 256 -30.18 0.04 -11.58
N TYR A 257 -31.44 0.21 -12.02
CA TYR A 257 -31.99 -0.49 -13.18
C TYR A 257 -31.20 -0.17 -14.46
N THR A 258 -30.94 1.10 -14.75
CA THR A 258 -30.16 1.51 -15.92
C THR A 258 -28.77 0.86 -15.92
N ARG A 259 -28.06 0.85 -14.78
CA ARG A 259 -26.76 0.17 -14.65
C ARG A 259 -26.87 -1.34 -14.90
N LYS A 260 -27.88 -2.01 -14.32
CA LYS A 260 -28.16 -3.45 -14.54
C LYS A 260 -28.34 -3.76 -16.03
N GLN A 261 -29.13 -2.94 -16.75
CA GLN A 261 -29.35 -3.14 -18.20
C GLN A 261 -28.07 -2.93 -19.01
N ILE A 262 -27.33 -1.84 -18.77
CA ILE A 262 -26.07 -1.56 -19.47
C ILE A 262 -25.08 -2.72 -19.28
N MET A 263 -24.88 -3.18 -18.04
CA MET A 263 -24.03 -4.32 -17.75
C MET A 263 -24.52 -5.60 -18.45
N GLY A 264 -25.84 -5.81 -18.51
CA GLY A 264 -26.45 -6.93 -19.24
C GLY A 264 -26.07 -6.91 -20.72
N TYR A 265 -26.21 -5.77 -21.39
CA TYR A 265 -25.85 -5.62 -22.80
C TYR A 265 -24.34 -5.75 -23.05
N LEU A 266 -23.49 -5.14 -22.22
CA LEU A 266 -22.04 -5.30 -22.30
C LEU A 266 -21.62 -6.77 -22.10
N GLY A 267 -22.24 -7.45 -21.15
CA GLY A 267 -22.03 -8.89 -20.92
C GLY A 267 -22.48 -9.74 -22.10
N MET A 268 -23.60 -9.40 -22.75
CA MET A 268 -24.04 -10.08 -23.99
C MET A 268 -23.01 -9.90 -25.10
N GLN A 269 -22.52 -8.68 -25.33
CA GLN A 269 -21.48 -8.41 -26.33
C GLN A 269 -20.21 -9.22 -26.06
N ALA A 270 -19.75 -9.27 -24.80
CA ALA A 270 -18.58 -10.06 -24.43
C ALA A 270 -18.80 -11.56 -24.67
N ARG A 271 -19.98 -12.09 -24.32
CA ARG A 271 -20.34 -13.50 -24.58
C ARG A 271 -20.44 -13.81 -26.08
N THR A 272 -21.00 -12.92 -26.89
CA THR A 272 -21.07 -13.08 -28.35
C THR A 272 -19.69 -13.07 -28.99
N ALA A 273 -18.77 -12.21 -28.53
CA ALA A 273 -17.39 -12.24 -29.00
C ALA A 273 -16.71 -13.57 -28.65
N ALA A 274 -16.85 -14.02 -27.40
CA ALA A 274 -16.31 -15.30 -26.95
C ALA A 274 -16.89 -16.50 -27.74
N SER A 275 -18.19 -16.51 -28.05
CA SER A 275 -18.81 -17.58 -28.84
C SER A 275 -18.30 -17.63 -30.29
N GLN A 276 -17.71 -16.55 -30.79
CA GLN A 276 -17.05 -16.48 -32.11
C GLN A 276 -15.56 -16.86 -32.03
N GLY A 277 -15.09 -17.38 -30.90
CA GLY A 277 -13.68 -17.69 -30.67
C GLY A 277 -12.80 -16.44 -30.55
N LYS A 278 -13.38 -15.25 -30.42
CA LYS A 278 -12.60 -14.03 -30.20
C LYS A 278 -12.21 -13.97 -28.73
N PRO A 279 -10.92 -13.79 -28.41
CA PRO A 279 -10.50 -13.64 -27.02
C PRO A 279 -11.14 -12.38 -26.42
N PRO A 280 -11.36 -12.33 -25.09
CA PRO A 280 -11.87 -11.15 -24.42
C PRO A 280 -10.96 -9.95 -24.71
N GLY A 281 -11.50 -8.96 -25.43
CA GLY A 281 -10.77 -7.74 -25.77
C GLY A 281 -10.65 -6.77 -24.58
N PRO A 282 -9.86 -5.69 -24.74
CA PRO A 282 -9.70 -4.65 -23.71
C PRO A 282 -11.03 -3.96 -23.32
N GLY A 283 -12.10 -4.08 -24.12
CA GLY A 283 -13.43 -3.60 -23.78
C GLY A 283 -14.03 -4.22 -22.52
N VAL A 284 -13.56 -5.38 -22.05
CA VAL A 284 -13.99 -5.99 -20.79
C VAL A 284 -13.62 -5.11 -19.57
N SER A 285 -12.61 -4.25 -19.69
CA SER A 285 -12.29 -3.24 -18.67
C SER A 285 -13.47 -2.30 -18.39
N ALA A 286 -14.29 -1.99 -19.40
CA ALA A 286 -15.51 -1.20 -19.21
C ALA A 286 -16.55 -1.95 -18.36
N LEU A 287 -16.69 -3.26 -18.57
CA LEU A 287 -17.60 -4.08 -17.77
C LEU A 287 -17.16 -4.12 -16.29
N LYS A 288 -15.85 -4.22 -16.02
CA LYS A 288 -15.31 -4.15 -14.65
C LYS A 288 -15.64 -2.82 -13.99
N LEU A 289 -15.35 -1.70 -14.66
CA LEU A 289 -15.67 -0.36 -14.15
C LEU A 289 -17.17 -0.20 -13.84
N MET A 290 -18.03 -0.65 -14.76
CA MET A 290 -19.48 -0.62 -14.56
C MET A 290 -19.92 -1.49 -13.38
N ALA A 291 -19.35 -2.69 -13.22
CA ALA A 291 -19.63 -3.56 -12.07
C ALA A 291 -19.26 -2.88 -10.74
N ALA A 292 -18.09 -2.24 -10.70
CA ALA A 292 -17.62 -1.52 -9.52
C ALA A 292 -18.53 -0.34 -9.17
N TRP A 293 -18.97 0.44 -10.16
CA TRP A 293 -19.93 1.54 -9.95
C TRP A 293 -21.32 1.06 -9.55
N ASN A 294 -21.76 -0.08 -10.09
CA ASN A 294 -23.04 -0.68 -9.75
C ASN A 294 -23.04 -1.15 -8.28
N MET A 295 -22.01 -1.90 -7.86
CA MET A 295 -21.88 -2.37 -6.48
C MET A 295 -21.86 -1.21 -5.48
N LYS A 296 -21.02 -0.20 -5.71
CA LYS A 296 -20.96 1.00 -4.85
C LYS A 296 -22.30 1.71 -4.79
N GLY A 297 -22.87 2.03 -5.94
CA GLY A 297 -24.11 2.82 -5.96
C GLY A 297 -25.33 2.06 -5.46
N ASN A 298 -25.36 0.73 -5.55
CA ASN A 298 -26.44 -0.06 -4.97
C ASN A 298 -26.29 -0.16 -3.45
N ALA A 299 -25.06 -0.31 -2.94
CA ALA A 299 -24.83 -0.30 -1.50
C ALA A 299 -25.13 1.07 -0.87
N GLU A 300 -24.75 2.17 -1.52
CA GLU A 300 -25.13 3.53 -1.12
C GLU A 300 -26.65 3.72 -1.11
N LEU A 301 -27.35 3.21 -2.13
CA LEU A 301 -28.80 3.28 -2.20
C LEU A 301 -29.47 2.43 -1.12
N ALA A 302 -28.95 1.25 -0.79
CA ALA A 302 -29.47 0.41 0.28
C ALA A 302 -29.46 1.17 1.62
N LEU A 303 -28.34 1.80 2.00
CA LEU A 303 -28.26 2.62 3.20
C LEU A 303 -29.20 3.82 3.18
N ALA A 304 -29.34 4.49 2.03
CA ALA A 304 -30.28 5.60 1.89
C ALA A 304 -31.74 5.15 2.09
N ILE A 305 -32.09 3.94 1.62
CA ILE A 305 -33.40 3.32 1.83
C ILE A 305 -33.59 2.95 3.31
N GLU A 306 -32.57 2.41 4.00
CA GLU A 306 -32.68 2.15 5.45
C GLU A 306 -32.76 3.42 6.29
N GLY A 307 -32.22 4.54 5.80
CA GLY A 307 -32.20 5.79 6.54
C GLY A 307 -31.37 5.66 7.81
N PRO A 308 -31.84 6.12 8.99
CA PRO A 308 -31.08 6.05 10.22
C PRO A 308 -30.67 4.63 10.65
N GLY A 309 -31.45 3.61 10.27
CA GLY A 309 -31.14 2.20 10.58
C GLY A 309 -29.84 1.73 9.93
N GLY A 310 -29.48 2.29 8.77
CA GLY A 310 -28.22 1.97 8.08
C GLY A 310 -26.96 2.50 8.76
N MET A 311 -27.11 3.28 9.84
CA MET A 311 -25.99 3.75 10.68
C MET A 311 -25.72 2.85 11.88
N LEU A 312 -26.62 1.90 12.19
CA LEU A 312 -26.49 0.97 13.30
C LEU A 312 -25.52 -0.17 12.93
N ALA A 313 -24.92 -0.80 13.95
CA ALA A 313 -24.01 -1.92 13.81
C ALA A 313 -24.43 -3.07 14.74
N ASP A 314 -23.86 -4.25 14.52
CA ASP A 314 -24.05 -5.45 15.34
C ASP A 314 -25.53 -5.85 15.52
N ASP A 315 -25.93 -6.26 16.73
CA ASP A 315 -27.28 -6.76 17.02
C ASP A 315 -28.38 -5.69 16.88
N ASP A 316 -28.01 -4.41 16.95
CA ASP A 316 -28.94 -3.28 16.79
C ASP A 316 -29.21 -2.96 15.31
N ALA A 317 -28.41 -3.50 14.39
CA ALA A 317 -28.55 -3.22 12.96
C ALA A 317 -29.65 -4.05 12.30
N PRO A 318 -30.51 -3.44 11.44
CA PRO A 318 -31.45 -4.19 10.62
C PRO A 318 -30.74 -5.26 9.78
N GLU A 319 -31.35 -6.45 9.68
CA GLU A 319 -30.76 -7.60 8.98
C GLU A 319 -29.30 -7.90 9.42
N HIS A 320 -28.96 -7.65 10.69
CA HIS A 320 -27.60 -7.80 11.25
C HIS A 320 -26.53 -7.02 10.46
N GLY A 321 -26.90 -5.82 9.99
CA GLY A 321 -25.99 -4.93 9.28
C GLY A 321 -25.63 -5.39 7.86
N ARG A 322 -26.41 -6.29 7.25
CA ARG A 322 -26.17 -6.80 5.88
C ARG A 322 -25.85 -5.70 4.87
N TRP A 323 -26.64 -4.62 4.84
CA TRP A 323 -26.47 -3.52 3.88
C TRP A 323 -25.26 -2.65 4.21
N GLN A 324 -24.99 -2.42 5.50
CA GLN A 324 -23.78 -1.76 5.98
C GLN A 324 -22.52 -2.54 5.58
N GLN A 325 -22.51 -3.86 5.74
CA GLN A 325 -21.41 -4.74 5.32
C GLN A 325 -21.13 -4.63 3.83
N HIS A 326 -22.18 -4.59 2.99
CA HIS A 326 -22.03 -4.35 1.55
C HIS A 326 -21.47 -2.96 1.23
N PHE A 327 -21.92 -1.93 1.94
CA PHE A 327 -21.41 -0.56 1.77
C PHE A 327 -19.93 -0.45 2.16
N LEU A 328 -19.55 -1.01 3.30
CA LEU A 328 -18.17 -1.03 3.80
C LEU A 328 -17.25 -1.86 2.89
N SER A 329 -17.77 -2.89 2.23
CA SER A 329 -17.03 -3.71 1.27
C SER A 329 -16.91 -3.07 -0.12
N ALA A 330 -17.82 -2.16 -0.49
CA ALA A 330 -17.92 -1.60 -1.84
C ALA A 330 -16.65 -0.90 -2.38
N PRO A 331 -15.78 -0.27 -1.57
CA PRO A 331 -14.52 0.29 -2.08
C PRO A 331 -13.56 -0.77 -2.65
N SER A 332 -13.61 -2.02 -2.16
CA SER A 332 -12.66 -3.07 -2.52
C SER A 332 -12.64 -3.40 -4.02
N ILE A 333 -13.80 -3.52 -4.67
CA ILE A 333 -13.92 -3.89 -6.09
C ILE A 333 -13.34 -2.82 -7.03
N ARG A 334 -13.18 -1.58 -6.57
CA ARG A 334 -12.55 -0.49 -7.33
C ARG A 334 -11.02 -0.61 -7.35
N ILE A 335 -10.45 -1.41 -6.45
CA ILE A 335 -9.01 -1.59 -6.26
C ILE A 335 -8.57 -2.99 -6.71
N ALA A 336 -9.29 -4.02 -6.25
CA ALA A 336 -8.99 -5.42 -6.54
C ALA A 336 -9.22 -5.80 -8.02
N GLY A 337 -8.48 -6.80 -8.51
CA GLY A 337 -8.57 -7.25 -9.90
C GLY A 337 -8.15 -6.20 -10.93
N GLY A 338 -7.31 -5.24 -10.52
CA GLY A 338 -6.88 -4.07 -11.29
C GLY A 338 -7.72 -2.84 -10.98
N SER A 339 -7.07 -1.78 -10.51
CA SER A 339 -7.75 -0.55 -10.08
C SER A 339 -8.53 0.12 -11.21
N ASP A 340 -9.52 0.94 -10.86
CA ASP A 340 -10.29 1.69 -11.86
C ASP A 340 -9.38 2.52 -12.79
N GLU A 341 -8.27 3.05 -12.28
CA GLU A 341 -7.27 3.80 -13.03
C GLU A 341 -6.57 2.90 -14.06
N ILE A 342 -6.14 1.69 -13.68
CA ILE A 342 -5.54 0.73 -14.62
C ILE A 342 -6.54 0.28 -15.68
N GLN A 343 -7.81 0.12 -15.32
CA GLN A 343 -8.86 -0.21 -16.28
C GLN A 343 -9.11 0.95 -17.26
N ARG A 344 -9.09 2.20 -16.79
CA ARG A 344 -9.19 3.39 -17.66
C ARG A 344 -7.97 3.53 -18.58
N ASN A 345 -6.76 3.28 -18.08
CA ASN A 345 -5.55 3.26 -18.91
C ASN A 345 -5.66 2.19 -19.99
N THR A 346 -6.15 0.99 -19.65
CA THR A 346 -6.38 -0.09 -20.63
C THR A 346 -7.36 0.33 -21.72
N LEU A 347 -8.45 1.00 -21.36
CA LEU A 347 -9.41 1.54 -22.34
C LEU A 347 -8.79 2.66 -23.18
N GLY A 348 -8.10 3.62 -22.55
CA GLY A 348 -7.42 4.71 -23.24
C GLY A 348 -6.40 4.21 -24.26
N GLU A 349 -5.47 3.37 -23.83
CA GLU A 349 -4.37 2.88 -24.67
C GLU A 349 -4.84 1.87 -25.73
N ARG A 350 -5.65 0.88 -25.34
CA ARG A 350 -5.94 -0.28 -26.21
C ARG A 350 -7.26 -0.20 -26.96
N VAL A 351 -8.21 0.64 -26.50
CA VAL A 351 -9.48 0.85 -27.21
C VAL A 351 -9.47 2.18 -27.95
N LEU A 352 -9.01 3.26 -27.30
CA LEU A 352 -9.00 4.61 -27.88
C LEU A 352 -7.69 4.96 -28.60
N GLY A 353 -6.63 4.16 -28.44
CA GLY A 353 -5.34 4.39 -29.10
C GLY A 353 -4.55 5.57 -28.52
N LEU A 354 -4.83 5.97 -27.28
CA LEU A 354 -4.07 7.02 -26.59
C LEU A 354 -2.65 6.55 -26.30
N PRO A 355 -1.66 7.47 -26.29
CA PRO A 355 -0.29 7.12 -25.95
C PRO A 355 -0.21 6.59 -24.51
N PRO A 356 0.60 5.54 -24.25
CA PRO A 356 0.80 5.03 -22.91
C PRO A 356 1.62 6.01 -22.07
N GLU A 357 1.45 5.94 -20.75
CA GLU A 357 2.31 6.65 -19.81
C GLU A 357 3.78 6.21 -19.96
N VAL A 358 4.71 7.16 -19.83
CA VAL A 358 6.15 6.90 -19.96
C VAL A 358 6.60 5.97 -18.84
N ARG A 359 7.20 4.83 -19.19
CA ARG A 359 7.71 3.83 -18.24
C ARG A 359 9.22 3.72 -18.37
N VAL A 360 9.95 4.22 -17.37
CA VAL A 360 11.42 4.26 -17.36
C VAL A 360 12.07 2.99 -16.78
N ASP A 361 11.25 2.06 -16.31
CA ASP A 361 11.66 0.90 -15.49
C ASP A 361 11.60 -0.45 -16.25
N LYS A 362 11.03 -0.46 -17.46
CA LYS A 362 10.71 -1.72 -18.18
C LYS A 362 11.93 -2.50 -18.66
N THR A 363 13.02 -1.82 -18.96
CA THR A 363 14.18 -2.40 -19.67
C THR A 363 15.45 -2.40 -18.84
N VAL A 364 15.45 -1.75 -17.67
CA VAL A 364 16.60 -1.71 -16.78
C VAL A 364 16.58 -2.91 -15.82
N PRO A 365 17.74 -3.39 -15.36
CA PRO A 365 17.85 -4.36 -14.27
C PRO A 365 17.00 -3.95 -13.05
N PHE A 366 16.34 -4.91 -12.41
CA PHE A 366 15.48 -4.61 -11.25
C PHE A 366 16.24 -3.88 -10.12
N ARG A 367 17.52 -4.24 -9.89
CA ARG A 367 18.38 -3.57 -8.90
C ARG A 367 18.66 -2.09 -9.18
N GLU A 368 18.52 -1.66 -10.43
CA GLU A 368 18.75 -0.27 -10.87
C GLU A 368 17.47 0.57 -10.82
N ILE A 369 16.31 -0.05 -10.61
CA ILE A 369 15.05 0.67 -10.42
C ILE A 369 15.15 1.42 -9.08
N PRO A 370 15.03 2.75 -9.08
CA PRO A 370 15.15 3.51 -7.84
C PRO A 370 14.16 3.02 -6.77
N PRO A 371 14.53 2.98 -5.48
CA PRO A 371 13.69 2.44 -4.42
C PRO A 371 12.31 3.11 -4.26
N TRP A 372 12.11 4.31 -4.81
CA TRP A 372 10.80 4.98 -4.86
C TRP A 372 9.96 4.61 -6.09
N LEU A 373 10.57 4.01 -7.12
CA LEU A 373 9.90 3.44 -8.30
C LEU A 373 9.59 1.94 -8.12
N SER A 374 10.47 1.18 -7.45
CA SER A 374 10.19 -0.15 -6.90
C SER A 374 10.21 -0.04 -5.39
N HIS A 375 9.05 0.10 -4.75
CA HIS A 375 8.90 0.45 -3.34
C HIS A 375 9.56 -0.59 -2.40
N ARG A 376 10.88 -0.46 -2.19
CA ARG A 376 11.61 -1.16 -1.14
C ARG A 376 11.49 -0.34 0.14
N ARG A 377 10.84 -0.92 1.15
CA ARG A 377 11.41 -1.00 2.50
C ARG A 377 10.84 -2.26 3.17
N THR A 378 11.70 -3.25 3.34
CA THR A 378 11.46 -4.35 4.26
C THR A 378 11.44 -3.80 5.68
N THR A 379 10.50 -4.30 6.47
CA THR A 379 10.21 -3.97 7.88
C THR A 379 11.33 -4.32 8.87
N SER A 380 12.54 -4.67 8.41
CA SER A 380 13.65 -5.17 9.23
C SER A 380 14.59 -4.11 9.82
N GLU A 381 14.39 -2.82 9.55
CA GLU A 381 15.19 -1.72 10.16
C GLU A 381 14.44 -0.97 11.28
N ARG A 382 13.47 -1.61 11.92
CA ARG A 382 12.68 -1.01 13.02
C ARG A 382 13.42 -0.89 14.36
N SER A 383 14.69 -1.29 14.46
CA SER A 383 15.37 -1.44 15.76
C SER A 383 16.17 -0.21 16.24
N LEU A 384 16.22 0.92 15.54
CA LEU A 384 17.14 2.01 15.94
C LEU A 384 16.59 3.45 15.88
N VAL A 385 15.30 3.69 15.63
CA VAL A 385 14.78 5.08 15.44
C VAL A 385 13.49 5.39 16.24
N ALA A 386 13.10 4.54 17.20
CA ALA A 386 11.89 4.80 18.00
C ALA A 386 12.09 5.86 19.09
N ASP A 387 13.33 6.11 19.54
CA ASP A 387 13.59 6.92 20.74
C ASP A 387 13.85 8.42 20.47
N THR A 388 13.67 8.90 19.24
CA THR A 388 14.07 10.29 18.88
C THR A 388 13.04 11.07 18.04
N LEU A 389 11.79 10.61 17.93
CA LEU A 389 10.76 11.33 17.17
C LEU A 389 10.28 12.59 17.91
N PRO A 390 9.99 13.70 17.20
CA PRO A 390 9.33 14.88 17.77
C PRO A 390 7.99 14.53 18.43
N ALA A 391 7.56 15.31 19.44
CA ALA A 391 6.37 14.99 20.23
C ALA A 391 5.08 14.96 19.39
N GLU A 392 4.98 15.79 18.36
CA GLU A 392 3.87 15.79 17.40
C GLU A 392 3.81 14.54 16.52
N ASP A 393 4.95 13.89 16.29
CA ASP A 393 5.07 12.75 15.39
C ASP A 393 4.88 11.40 16.10
N ALA A 394 4.98 11.37 17.43
CA ALA A 394 4.81 10.18 18.25
C ALA A 394 3.35 9.66 18.29
N GLU A 395 2.37 10.52 18.02
CA GLU A 395 0.94 10.17 17.99
C GLU A 395 0.42 9.85 16.58
N LEU A 396 1.24 10.02 15.53
CA LEU A 396 0.84 9.80 14.15
C LEU A 396 0.89 8.30 13.80
N SER A 397 -0.12 7.83 13.05
CA SER A 397 -0.04 6.50 12.44
C SER A 397 1.14 6.44 11.45
N PRO A 398 1.70 5.25 11.16
CA PRO A 398 2.82 5.12 10.23
C PRO A 398 2.55 5.74 8.84
N GLU A 399 1.30 5.68 8.37
CA GLU A 399 0.89 6.31 7.12
C GLU A 399 0.81 7.84 7.21
N GLN A 400 0.36 8.37 8.35
CA GLN A 400 0.31 9.81 8.60
C GLN A 400 1.72 10.39 8.71
N PHE A 401 2.61 9.71 9.42
CA PHE A 401 4.02 10.07 9.54
C PHE A 401 4.72 10.08 8.17
N GLU A 402 4.60 9.01 7.39
CA GLU A 402 5.21 8.96 6.05
C GLU A 402 4.63 10.02 5.10
N ARG A 403 3.34 10.35 5.25
CA ARG A 403 2.72 11.43 4.49
C ARG A 403 3.26 12.80 4.89
N ARG A 404 3.41 13.05 6.18
CA ARG A 404 4.02 14.28 6.73
C ARG A 404 5.47 14.41 6.27
N ARG A 405 6.24 13.33 6.30
CA ARG A 405 7.62 13.27 5.79
C ARG A 405 7.71 13.63 4.31
N ARG A 406 6.84 13.08 3.45
CA ARG A 406 6.81 13.44 2.01
C ARG A 406 6.51 14.93 1.77
N LEU A 407 5.63 15.53 2.58
CA LEU A 407 5.36 16.97 2.50
C LEU A 407 6.61 17.80 2.87
N ILE A 408 7.35 17.40 3.90
CA ILE A 408 8.62 18.02 4.31
C ILE A 408 9.69 17.85 3.23
N ASP A 409 9.85 16.65 2.68
CA ASP A 409 10.83 16.37 1.61
C ASP A 409 10.54 17.19 0.33
N ALA A 410 9.27 17.31 -0.06
CA ALA A 410 8.85 18.17 -1.17
C ALA A 410 9.12 19.66 -0.89
N ALA A 411 8.96 20.12 0.36
CA ALA A 411 9.31 21.48 0.76
C ALA A 411 10.83 21.73 0.67
N PHE A 412 11.64 20.73 1.04
CA PHE A 412 13.10 20.79 0.88
C PHE A 412 13.51 20.91 -0.58
N GLU A 413 12.93 20.11 -1.46
CA GLU A 413 13.22 20.12 -2.90
C GLU A 413 12.92 21.49 -3.52
N LEU A 414 11.68 21.96 -3.37
CA LEU A 414 11.25 23.26 -3.91
C LEU A 414 12.03 24.42 -3.29
N GLY A 415 12.33 24.35 -1.99
CA GLY A 415 13.13 25.35 -1.28
C GLY A 415 14.58 25.39 -1.75
N ALA A 416 15.17 24.24 -2.10
CA ALA A 416 16.53 24.18 -2.63
C ALA A 416 16.62 24.81 -4.03
N GLU A 417 15.61 24.59 -4.88
CA GLU A 417 15.57 25.14 -6.24
C GLU A 417 15.33 26.65 -6.26
N GLY A 418 14.29 27.11 -5.57
CA GLY A 418 13.76 28.47 -5.71
C GLY A 418 13.58 29.26 -4.41
N GLY A 419 13.98 28.71 -3.26
CA GLY A 419 13.89 29.39 -1.97
C GLY A 419 12.45 29.57 -1.48
N TYR A 420 12.25 30.55 -0.59
CA TYR A 420 11.00 30.73 0.15
C TYR A 420 9.75 30.91 -0.74
N ASP A 421 9.90 31.57 -1.89
CA ASP A 421 8.77 31.85 -2.78
C ASP A 421 8.41 30.66 -3.69
N ALA A 422 9.31 29.70 -3.88
CA ALA A 422 9.04 28.48 -4.66
C ALA A 422 8.26 27.43 -3.87
N VAL A 423 8.28 27.47 -2.53
CA VAL A 423 7.56 26.54 -1.67
C VAL A 423 6.08 26.93 -1.59
N GLN A 424 5.33 26.78 -2.67
CA GLN A 424 3.89 27.03 -2.66
C GLN A 424 3.15 25.79 -2.17
N MET A 425 2.17 25.94 -1.27
CA MET A 425 1.43 24.80 -0.68
C MET A 425 0.82 23.86 -1.73
N ARG A 426 0.36 24.42 -2.86
CA ARG A 426 -0.18 23.65 -3.99
C ARG A 426 0.89 22.81 -4.70
N ASP A 427 2.09 23.36 -4.82
CA ASP A 427 3.20 22.76 -5.56
C ASP A 427 3.86 21.71 -4.67
N VAL A 428 3.98 21.96 -3.36
CA VAL A 428 4.35 20.95 -2.36
C VAL A 428 3.37 19.79 -2.36
N ALA A 429 2.06 20.05 -2.38
CA ALA A 429 1.06 18.99 -2.42
C ALA A 429 1.16 18.15 -3.70
N ALA A 430 1.43 18.78 -4.85
CA ALA A 430 1.66 18.09 -6.12
C ALA A 430 2.93 17.23 -6.08
N THR A 431 4.07 17.79 -5.65
CA THR A 431 5.36 17.08 -5.53
C THR A 431 5.28 15.92 -4.53
N ALA A 432 4.58 16.11 -3.41
CA ALA A 432 4.37 15.07 -2.40
C ALA A 432 3.26 14.06 -2.77
N ASN A 433 2.60 14.25 -3.92
CA ASN A 433 1.47 13.46 -4.41
C ASN A 433 0.35 13.29 -3.37
N VAL A 434 -0.10 14.41 -2.78
CA VAL A 434 -1.23 14.46 -1.86
C VAL A 434 -2.24 15.53 -2.26
N ALA A 435 -3.50 15.34 -1.88
CA ALA A 435 -4.51 16.39 -2.06
C ALA A 435 -4.13 17.66 -1.28
N LEU A 436 -4.42 18.84 -1.84
CA LEU A 436 -4.17 20.13 -1.18
C LEU A 436 -4.87 20.26 0.18
N ALA A 437 -6.06 19.68 0.35
CA ALA A 437 -6.73 19.63 1.65
C ALA A 437 -5.92 18.85 2.71
N THR A 438 -5.07 17.92 2.28
CA THR A 438 -4.26 17.10 3.18
C THR A 438 -3.05 17.85 3.72
N ILE A 439 -2.42 18.73 2.93
CA ILE A 439 -1.34 19.57 3.46
C ILE A 439 -1.86 20.52 4.55
N TYR A 440 -3.03 21.13 4.35
CA TYR A 440 -3.64 22.03 5.35
C TYR A 440 -4.16 21.32 6.61
N ARG A 441 -4.35 20.00 6.57
CA ARG A 441 -4.60 19.19 7.77
C ARG A 441 -3.34 18.96 8.61
N ASN A 442 -2.16 19.03 8.01
CA ASN A 442 -0.88 18.76 8.67
C ASN A 442 -0.11 20.06 9.02
N PHE A 443 -0.34 21.13 8.25
CA PHE A 443 0.36 22.39 8.37
C PHE A 443 -0.63 23.54 8.15
N SER A 444 -0.75 24.40 9.15
CA SER A 444 -1.59 25.61 9.13
C SER A 444 -1.19 26.58 8.03
N SER A 445 0.10 26.62 7.66
CA SER A 445 0.64 27.51 6.66
C SER A 445 1.93 26.98 6.02
N LYS A 446 2.40 27.67 4.98
CA LYS A 446 3.73 27.47 4.40
C LYS A 446 4.83 27.63 5.45
N ASP A 447 4.69 28.60 6.35
CA ASP A 447 5.69 28.86 7.36
C ASP A 447 5.74 27.73 8.39
N HIS A 448 4.59 27.19 8.80
CA HIS A 448 4.55 26.00 9.65
C HIS A 448 5.23 24.81 8.97
N LEU A 449 4.94 24.54 7.69
CA LEU A 449 5.61 23.48 6.92
C LEU A 449 7.15 23.65 6.89
N LEU A 450 7.62 24.87 6.61
CA LEU A 450 9.06 25.17 6.57
C LEU A 450 9.71 25.12 7.97
N ALA A 451 8.99 25.48 9.02
CA ALA A 451 9.47 25.36 10.39
C ALA A 451 9.61 23.88 10.81
N ALA A 452 8.65 23.03 10.44
CA ALA A 452 8.76 21.58 10.65
C ALA A 452 9.91 20.97 9.84
N ALA A 453 10.14 21.44 8.61
CA ALA A 453 11.32 21.05 7.84
C ALA A 453 12.63 21.49 8.53
N MET A 454 12.64 22.64 9.21
CA MET A 454 13.79 23.08 10.00
C MET A 454 14.02 22.16 11.21
N THR A 455 12.97 21.72 11.90
CA THR A 455 13.07 20.71 12.97
C THR A 455 13.77 19.45 12.45
N GLU A 456 13.27 18.86 11.36
CA GLU A 456 13.84 17.66 10.73
C GLU A 456 15.30 17.87 10.34
N TRP A 457 15.64 19.05 9.79
CA TRP A 457 17.02 19.39 9.45
C TRP A 457 17.93 19.41 10.68
N THR A 458 17.47 19.97 11.81
CA THR A 458 18.26 20.02 13.06
C THR A 458 18.43 18.64 13.70
N VAL A 459 17.41 17.78 13.65
CA VAL A 459 17.52 16.37 14.10
C VAL A 459 18.61 15.64 13.31
N ARG A 460 18.58 15.73 11.97
CA ARG A 460 19.64 15.14 11.11
C ARG A 460 21.02 15.74 11.36
N LEU A 461 21.11 16.99 11.80
CA LEU A 461 22.37 17.60 12.19
C LEU A 461 22.88 17.02 13.52
N ARG A 462 22.02 16.94 14.55
CA ARG A 462 22.32 16.34 15.85
C ARG A 462 22.84 14.91 15.70
N ASP A 463 22.14 14.09 14.91
CA ASP A 463 22.52 12.69 14.73
C ASP A 463 23.88 12.55 14.02
N ARG A 464 24.19 13.44 13.06
CA ARG A 464 25.53 13.51 12.44
C ARG A 464 26.63 13.95 13.40
N VAL A 465 26.33 14.86 14.32
CA VAL A 465 27.26 15.27 15.38
C VAL A 465 27.51 14.11 16.36
N ALA A 466 26.47 13.35 16.71
CA ALA A 466 26.61 12.17 17.56
C ALA A 466 27.46 11.07 16.90
N GLN A 467 27.32 10.86 15.59
CA GLN A 467 28.10 9.88 14.83
C GLN A 467 29.57 10.29 14.61
N SER A 468 29.88 11.59 14.64
CA SER A 468 31.23 12.11 14.43
C SER A 468 31.53 13.19 15.47
N PRO A 469 32.18 12.83 16.59
CA PRO A 469 32.40 13.75 17.70
C PRO A 469 33.02 15.10 17.26
N PRO A 470 32.69 16.20 17.98
CA PRO A 470 33.29 17.50 17.73
C PRO A 470 34.82 17.44 17.83
N LYS A 471 35.50 18.16 16.94
CA LYS A 471 36.97 18.28 16.96
C LYS A 471 37.40 19.47 17.82
N GLY A 472 38.52 19.32 18.52
CA GLY A 472 39.09 20.37 19.35
C GLY A 472 39.53 19.83 20.70
N ASP A 473 40.58 20.44 21.25
CA ASP A 473 41.12 20.10 22.57
C ASP A 473 40.42 20.88 23.69
N THR A 474 39.73 21.98 23.34
CA THR A 474 38.99 22.82 24.30
C THR A 474 37.48 22.86 24.00
N ALA A 475 36.67 23.25 24.98
CA ALA A 475 35.22 23.32 24.85
C ALA A 475 34.79 24.39 23.82
N VAL A 476 35.51 25.50 23.73
CA VAL A 476 35.39 26.54 22.70
C VAL A 476 35.66 25.94 21.32
N GLU A 477 36.73 25.17 21.15
CA GLU A 477 37.06 24.56 19.85
C GLU A 477 36.00 23.54 19.42
N GLN A 478 35.56 22.68 20.33
CA GLN A 478 34.53 21.68 20.09
C GLN A 478 33.18 22.32 19.74
N MET A 479 32.74 23.32 20.52
CA MET A 479 31.50 24.06 20.23
C MET A 479 31.59 24.78 18.89
N THR A 480 32.71 25.43 18.63
CA THR A 480 32.99 26.13 17.37
C THR A 480 32.95 25.17 16.18
N ASP A 481 33.49 23.95 16.30
CA ASP A 481 33.43 22.94 15.25
C ASP A 481 31.99 22.49 14.97
N VAL A 482 31.16 22.24 15.99
CA VAL A 482 29.73 21.92 15.80
C VAL A 482 29.01 23.04 15.04
N LEU A 483 29.17 24.28 15.48
CA LEU A 483 28.52 25.44 14.87
C LEU A 483 29.01 25.67 13.43
N ARG A 484 30.31 25.48 13.16
CA ARG A 484 30.86 25.56 11.80
C ARG A 484 30.35 24.44 10.90
N ARG A 485 30.20 23.22 11.40
CA ARG A 485 29.58 22.11 10.65
C ARG A 485 28.13 22.45 10.28
N ALA A 486 27.36 22.98 11.23
CA ALA A 486 25.99 23.44 11.01
C ALA A 486 25.94 24.55 9.94
N CYS A 487 26.76 25.59 10.09
CA CYS A 487 26.83 26.71 9.14
C CYS A 487 27.26 26.23 7.75
N ARG A 488 28.29 25.38 7.64
CA ARG A 488 28.70 24.80 6.34
C ARG A 488 27.58 24.00 5.68
N ALA A 489 26.81 23.23 6.46
CA ALA A 489 25.68 22.48 5.94
C ALA A 489 24.59 23.42 5.37
N MET A 490 24.28 24.50 6.08
CA MET A 490 23.32 25.52 5.60
C MET A 490 23.83 26.27 4.36
N GLY A 491 25.12 26.64 4.36
CA GLY A 491 25.76 27.38 3.26
C GLY A 491 25.80 26.62 1.93
N ARG A 492 25.70 25.28 1.94
CA ARG A 492 25.60 24.47 0.71
C ARG A 492 24.28 24.65 -0.03
N GLN A 493 23.21 25.04 0.68
CA GLN A 493 21.89 25.26 0.11
C GLN A 493 21.34 26.61 0.63
N PRO A 494 21.90 27.74 0.16
CA PRO A 494 21.62 29.05 0.74
C PRO A 494 20.16 29.48 0.55
N LYS A 495 19.52 29.11 -0.58
CA LYS A 495 18.11 29.41 -0.86
C LYS A 495 17.17 28.71 0.12
N LEU A 496 17.36 27.40 0.31
CA LEU A 496 16.58 26.61 1.26
C LEU A 496 16.81 27.11 2.68
N SER A 497 18.07 27.27 3.07
CA SER A 497 18.43 27.70 4.42
C SER A 497 17.84 29.07 4.75
N ALA A 498 17.85 30.02 3.82
CA ALA A 498 17.17 31.30 4.00
C ALA A 498 15.64 31.15 4.12
N ALA A 499 15.02 30.21 3.38
CA ALA A 499 13.60 29.93 3.48
C ALA A 499 13.19 29.36 4.85
N LEU A 500 13.95 28.39 5.36
CA LEU A 500 13.73 27.79 6.68
C LEU A 500 13.87 28.84 7.79
N VAL A 501 14.92 29.67 7.73
CA VAL A 501 15.15 30.74 8.71
C VAL A 501 14.05 31.78 8.67
N ARG A 502 13.59 32.18 7.47
CA ARG A 502 12.50 33.15 7.31
C ARG A 502 11.19 32.64 7.92
N ALA A 503 10.90 31.35 7.76
CA ALA A 503 9.70 30.73 8.30
C ALA A 503 9.67 30.76 9.85
N LEU A 504 10.82 30.60 10.51
CA LEU A 504 10.92 30.67 11.98
C LEU A 504 10.54 32.02 12.58
N SER A 505 10.50 33.10 11.79
CA SER A 505 10.07 34.44 12.23
C SER A 505 8.56 34.65 12.11
N SER A 506 7.80 33.66 11.65
CA SER A 506 6.35 33.77 11.45
C SER A 506 5.59 33.78 12.78
N ALA A 507 4.44 34.46 12.80
CA ALA A 507 3.55 34.53 13.96
C ALA A 507 2.62 33.31 14.11
N ASP A 508 2.64 32.39 13.13
CA ASP A 508 1.87 31.15 13.11
C ASP A 508 2.13 30.30 14.36
N VAL A 509 1.08 29.68 14.90
CA VAL A 509 1.16 28.89 16.13
C VAL A 509 2.05 27.67 15.94
N GLY A 510 1.93 26.93 14.83
CA GLY A 510 2.74 25.73 14.59
C GLY A 510 4.23 26.03 14.38
N VAL A 511 4.57 27.27 14.02
CA VAL A 511 5.96 27.75 13.96
C VAL A 511 6.55 27.93 15.36
N ARG A 512 5.75 28.32 16.36
CA ARG A 512 6.24 28.50 17.74
C ARG A 512 6.70 27.18 18.33
N ASP A 513 5.94 26.12 18.09
CA ASP A 513 6.22 24.76 18.58
C ASP A 513 7.47 24.18 17.90
N SER A 514 7.51 24.20 16.56
CA SER A 514 8.71 23.83 15.79
C SER A 514 9.95 24.65 16.20
N GLY A 515 9.79 25.94 16.45
CA GLY A 515 10.87 26.82 16.89
C GLY A 515 11.42 26.46 18.28
N ALA A 516 10.58 25.97 19.20
CA ALA A 516 11.02 25.47 20.51
C ALA A 516 11.82 24.18 20.37
N GLU A 517 11.38 23.25 19.52
CA GLU A 517 12.08 22.00 19.23
C GLU A 517 13.44 22.22 18.57
N VAL A 518 13.52 23.14 17.59
CA VAL A 518 14.78 23.55 16.96
C VAL A 518 15.78 24.07 18.02
N ARG A 519 15.33 24.92 18.95
CA ARG A 519 16.20 25.42 20.03
C ARG A 519 16.67 24.31 20.96
N ALA A 520 15.77 23.41 21.36
CA ALA A 520 16.10 22.29 22.23
C ALA A 520 17.09 21.31 21.55
N SER A 521 16.88 20.99 20.27
CA SER A 521 17.77 20.14 19.48
C SER A 521 19.17 20.72 19.39
N ILE A 522 19.28 22.04 19.20
CA ILE A 522 20.57 22.73 19.15
C ILE A 522 21.27 22.75 20.50
N ALA A 523 20.56 23.07 21.58
CA ALA A 523 21.10 23.02 22.92
C ALA A 523 21.64 21.61 23.26
N SER A 524 20.91 20.55 22.85
CA SER A 524 21.31 19.17 23.10
C SER A 524 22.65 18.76 22.46
N MET A 525 23.04 19.40 21.35
CA MET A 525 24.36 19.17 20.74
C MET A 525 25.51 19.77 21.55
N GLY A 526 25.23 20.86 22.29
CA GLY A 526 26.21 21.57 23.11
C GLY A 526 26.31 21.03 24.54
N ASP A 527 25.26 20.39 25.04
CA ASP A 527 25.19 19.87 26.41
C ASP A 527 26.36 18.95 26.80
N PRO A 528 26.76 17.95 25.96
CA PRO A 528 27.89 17.09 26.27
C PRO A 528 29.24 17.83 26.32
N ILE A 529 29.40 18.88 25.52
CA ILE A 529 30.64 19.67 25.43
C ILE A 529 30.83 20.49 26.71
N LEU A 530 29.74 21.02 27.26
CA LEU A 530 29.72 21.88 28.43
C LEU A 530 29.36 21.13 29.73
N ALA A 531 29.40 19.79 29.72
CA ALA A 531 29.01 18.96 30.85
C ALA A 531 29.84 19.21 32.13
N HIS A 532 31.02 19.81 31.99
CA HIS A 532 31.92 20.19 33.09
C HIS A 532 31.49 21.47 33.83
N LEU A 533 30.58 22.27 33.25
CA LEU A 533 30.07 23.50 33.85
C LEU A 533 28.88 23.23 34.78
N ASP A 534 28.63 24.18 35.69
CA ASP A 534 27.40 24.19 36.47
C ASP A 534 26.16 24.17 35.54
N PRO A 535 25.11 23.38 35.84
CA PRO A 535 23.93 23.25 34.99
C PRO A 535 23.22 24.57 34.66
N GLU A 536 23.18 25.54 35.59
CA GLU A 536 22.55 26.85 35.39
C GLU A 536 23.40 27.67 34.40
N VAL A 537 24.71 27.74 34.65
CA VAL A 537 25.68 28.41 33.76
C VAL A 537 25.67 27.80 32.35
N ARG A 538 25.64 26.47 32.25
CA ARG A 538 25.54 25.74 30.97
C ARG A 538 24.27 26.13 30.22
N GLY A 539 23.12 26.13 30.92
CA GLY A 539 21.83 26.50 30.34
C GLY A 539 21.84 27.92 29.77
N ASP A 540 22.38 28.87 30.53
CA ASP A 540 22.49 30.28 30.12
C ASP A 540 23.40 30.45 28.89
N ILE A 541 24.56 29.79 28.89
CA ILE A 541 25.49 29.83 27.74
C ILE A 541 24.80 29.32 26.47
N LEU A 542 24.14 28.16 26.55
CA LEU A 542 23.46 27.56 25.39
C LEU A 542 22.29 28.42 24.90
N ALA A 543 21.54 29.03 25.82
CA ALA A 543 20.45 29.95 25.48
C ALA A 543 20.96 31.19 24.74
N VAL A 544 22.01 31.84 25.26
CA VAL A 544 22.61 33.03 24.63
C VAL A 544 23.22 32.69 23.27
N LEU A 545 23.94 31.57 23.16
CA LEU A 545 24.47 31.10 21.87
C LEU A 545 23.35 30.85 20.85
N GLY A 546 22.24 30.26 21.28
CA GLY A 546 21.05 30.08 20.45
C GLY A 546 20.48 31.40 19.94
N HIS A 547 20.44 32.44 20.78
CA HIS A 547 19.99 33.77 20.36
C HIS A 547 20.94 34.46 19.37
N VAL A 548 22.25 34.37 19.59
CA VAL A 548 23.26 34.90 18.66
C VAL A 548 23.16 34.20 17.30
N TRP A 549 23.02 32.87 17.30
CA TRP A 549 22.85 32.07 16.10
C TRP A 549 21.60 32.49 15.31
N TYR A 550 20.46 32.52 16.00
CA TYR A 550 19.18 32.90 15.38
C TYR A 550 19.22 34.32 14.82
N SER A 551 19.70 35.29 15.59
CA SER A 551 19.80 36.69 15.15
C SER A 551 20.71 36.84 13.93
N SER A 552 21.84 36.15 13.92
CA SER A 552 22.79 36.17 12.81
C SER A 552 22.19 35.54 11.54
N LEU A 553 21.51 34.40 11.69
CA LEU A 553 20.83 33.73 10.57
C LEU A 553 19.70 34.59 10.00
N VAL A 554 18.87 35.21 10.84
CA VAL A 554 17.79 36.10 10.39
C VAL A 554 18.35 37.32 9.65
N THR A 555 19.46 37.88 10.14
CA THR A 555 20.13 39.01 9.47
C THR A 555 20.64 38.60 8.09
N TRP A 556 21.27 37.43 7.98
CA TRP A 556 21.73 36.87 6.71
C TRP A 556 20.58 36.53 5.76
N ALA A 557 19.55 35.81 6.23
CA ALA A 557 18.43 35.36 5.41
C ALA A 557 17.62 36.54 4.82
N ASN A 558 17.64 37.70 5.49
CA ASN A 558 17.05 38.95 5.00
C ASN A 558 18.00 39.78 4.12
N GLY A 559 19.18 39.24 3.75
CA GLY A 559 20.15 39.92 2.89
C GLY A 559 20.86 41.11 3.53
N ARG A 560 20.81 41.25 4.87
CA ARG A 560 21.42 42.37 5.60
C ARG A 560 22.88 42.13 5.95
N ALA A 561 23.36 40.90 5.82
CA ALA A 561 24.74 40.51 6.04
C ALA A 561 25.13 39.32 5.15
N PRO A 562 26.40 39.17 4.77
CA PRO A 562 26.91 37.97 4.11
C PRO A 562 26.91 36.77 5.08
N PHE A 563 26.89 35.55 4.56
CA PHE A 563 26.74 34.33 5.39
C PHE A 563 27.94 34.10 6.32
N GLU A 564 29.12 34.55 5.92
CA GLU A 564 30.37 34.47 6.66
C GLU A 564 30.27 35.15 8.03
N ASN A 565 29.43 36.19 8.14
CA ASN A 565 29.18 36.88 9.41
C ASN A 565 28.53 35.95 10.43
N VAL A 566 27.69 35.00 10.01
CA VAL A 566 27.04 34.04 10.91
C VAL A 566 28.08 33.23 11.66
N THR A 567 29.09 32.71 10.95
CA THR A 567 30.16 31.93 11.58
C THR A 567 31.05 32.81 12.45
N ALA A 568 31.38 34.03 12.01
CA ALA A 568 32.24 34.95 12.77
C ALA A 568 31.61 35.40 14.10
N GLU A 569 30.30 35.67 14.14
CA GLU A 569 29.60 36.04 15.37
C GLU A 569 29.52 34.88 16.36
N LEU A 570 29.30 33.66 15.88
CA LEU A 570 29.31 32.46 16.71
C LEU A 570 30.69 32.18 17.31
N ASP A 571 31.75 32.28 16.50
CA ASP A 571 33.13 32.09 16.98
C ASP A 571 33.50 33.14 18.04
N ARG A 572 33.01 34.38 17.90
CA ARG A 572 33.14 35.42 18.94
C ARG A 572 32.35 35.04 20.20
N ALA A 573 31.08 34.67 20.05
CA ALA A 573 30.21 34.33 21.18
C ALA A 573 30.74 33.12 21.96
N CYS A 574 31.20 32.06 21.30
CA CYS A 574 31.82 30.91 21.98
C CYS A 574 33.03 31.32 22.82
N ARG A 575 33.94 32.13 22.27
CA ARG A 575 35.12 32.61 23.02
C ARG A 575 34.74 33.47 24.23
N VAL A 576 33.73 34.32 24.10
CA VAL A 576 33.29 35.22 25.18
C VAL A 576 32.53 34.45 26.27
N LEU A 577 31.67 33.51 25.89
CA LEU A 577 30.75 32.84 26.80
C LEU A 577 31.36 31.58 27.44
N ILE A 578 32.19 30.83 26.71
CA ILE A 578 32.79 29.56 27.17
C ILE A 578 34.24 29.78 27.61
N GLY A 579 34.98 30.65 26.92
CA GLY A 579 36.41 30.90 27.18
C GLY A 579 36.79 31.15 28.65
N PRO A 580 36.01 31.94 29.43
CA PRO A 580 36.27 32.16 30.86
C PRO A 580 36.26 30.89 31.72
N TYR A 581 35.74 29.78 31.21
CA TYR A 581 35.61 28.51 31.93
C TYR A 581 36.57 27.41 31.45
N GLU A 582 37.45 27.69 30.47
CA GLU A 582 38.38 26.69 29.92
C GLU A 582 39.60 26.43 30.83
N HIS A 583 39.88 27.32 31.77
CA HIS A 583 40.92 27.17 32.79
C HIS A 583 40.38 27.65 34.15
N PRO A 584 40.67 26.94 35.25
CA PRO A 584 40.15 27.24 36.59
C PRO A 584 40.57 28.60 37.15
#